data_AF-A0A7G6DZ89-F1
#
_entry.id   AF-A0A7G6DZ89-F1
#
_cell.length_a   1.000
_cell.length_b   1.000
_cell.length_c   1.000
_cell.angle_alpha   90.00
_cell.angle_beta   90.00
_cell.angle_gamma   90.00
#
_symmetry.space_group_name_H-M   'P 1'
#
loop_
_entity.id
_entity.type
_entity.pdbx_description
1 polymer ?
#
loop_
_entity_poly.entity_id
_entity_poly.type
_entity_poly.pdbx_seq_one_letter_code
_entity_poly.pdbx_strand_id
1 'polypeptide(L)'
;MNKKLVKTLAVLGISALLTSQLFVQEAYASWGAARLRDLQGTTTAQPAPSTPTSPTTPSTGSTTSATPGTPTVTTPASTPSSPAAPSPVEQGSMNAEEQLMLKLINEERSKNGLKPLAPMAKLNELARLKSIDIIKKNYFSHTSPTYGSFAKMVYDAGIRFRSVGENLAKARNAQHAFSLLMASSGHRANILNPNFTHVGLGVVPDKYGVVVTQLFIMQ
;
A
#
# COMPACT_ATOMS: atom_id res chain seq x y z
N MET A 1 45.31 -32.38 -45.48
CA MET A 1 45.23 -31.93 -46.89
C MET A 1 43.79 -32.10 -47.36
N ASN A 2 43.19 -31.07 -47.99
CA ASN A 2 42.13 -31.10 -49.04
C ASN A 2 40.94 -32.11 -48.99
N LYS A 3 39.68 -31.78 -49.34
CA LYS A 3 38.93 -30.52 -49.57
C LYS A 3 37.46 -30.89 -49.94
N LYS A 4 36.47 -30.06 -49.55
CA LYS A 4 35.05 -30.04 -50.03
C LYS A 4 34.19 -31.24 -49.56
N LEU A 5 32.87 -31.15 -49.41
CA LEU A 5 31.88 -30.27 -50.08
C LEU A 5 30.76 -29.77 -49.14
N VAL A 6 30.22 -28.58 -49.44
CA VAL A 6 29.10 -27.90 -48.74
C VAL A 6 27.82 -27.97 -49.58
N LYS A 7 26.64 -28.12 -48.93
CA LYS A 7 25.23 -27.82 -49.34
C LYS A 7 24.28 -28.52 -48.35
N THR A 8 23.10 -28.07 -47.92
CA THR A 8 22.31 -26.82 -48.10
C THR A 8 21.31 -26.70 -46.93
N LEU A 9 20.82 -25.47 -46.67
CA LEU A 9 19.81 -25.02 -45.70
C LEU A 9 18.76 -26.03 -45.16
N ALA A 10 18.44 -25.86 -43.86
CA ALA A 10 17.07 -25.73 -43.39
C ALA A 10 17.00 -24.75 -42.20
N VAL A 11 16.66 -23.48 -42.44
CA VAL A 11 16.34 -22.52 -41.37
C VAL A 11 14.88 -22.69 -41.00
N LEU A 12 14.61 -23.49 -39.96
CA LEU A 12 13.28 -23.60 -39.37
C LEU A 12 13.14 -22.54 -38.27
N GLY A 13 12.71 -21.35 -38.67
CA GLY A 13 12.31 -20.30 -37.75
C GLY A 13 11.02 -20.69 -37.03
N ILE A 14 11.12 -21.01 -35.75
CA ILE A 14 9.97 -21.08 -34.85
C ILE A 14 9.99 -19.82 -33.99
N SER A 15 9.47 -18.73 -34.56
CA SER A 15 9.14 -17.53 -33.79
C SER A 15 7.94 -17.83 -32.89
N ALA A 16 8.21 -18.35 -31.69
CA ALA A 16 7.22 -18.47 -30.63
C ALA A 16 6.90 -17.09 -30.04
N LEU A 17 6.22 -16.23 -30.82
CA LEU A 17 5.58 -15.01 -30.32
C LEU A 17 4.35 -15.43 -29.50
N LEU A 18 4.56 -15.87 -28.26
CA LEU A 18 3.47 -16.19 -27.36
C LEU A 18 2.97 -14.90 -26.69
N THR A 19 1.99 -14.27 -27.34
CA THR A 19 1.35 -13.04 -26.85
C THR A 19 0.53 -13.31 -25.59
N SER A 20 1.12 -13.09 -24.42
CA SER A 20 0.45 -13.12 -23.13
C SER A 20 -0.33 -11.82 -22.86
N GLN A 21 -1.42 -11.63 -23.61
CA GLN A 21 -2.55 -10.79 -23.18
C GLN A 21 -3.64 -11.67 -22.54
N LEU A 22 -4.49 -11.06 -21.70
CA LEU A 22 -5.36 -11.71 -20.67
C LEU A 22 -4.50 -12.14 -19.45
N PHE A 23 -4.60 -11.54 -18.25
CA PHE A 23 -5.69 -10.79 -17.63
C PHE A 23 -5.25 -9.39 -17.12
N VAL A 24 -5.78 -8.32 -17.71
CA VAL A 24 -5.75 -6.95 -17.12
C VAL A 24 -7.09 -6.26 -17.39
N GLN A 25 -8.19 -6.79 -16.83
CA GLN A 25 -9.55 -6.34 -17.19
C GLN A 25 -10.52 -6.12 -16.01
N GLU A 26 -10.08 -6.17 -14.74
CA GLU A 26 -10.98 -5.93 -13.58
C GLU A 26 -10.64 -4.69 -12.71
N ALA A 27 -9.46 -4.08 -12.88
CA ALA A 27 -9.05 -2.93 -12.05
C ALA A 27 -9.70 -1.58 -12.41
N TYR A 28 -10.47 -1.49 -13.51
CA TYR A 28 -11.06 -0.23 -14.00
C TYR A 28 -12.59 -0.13 -13.80
N ALA A 29 -13.29 -1.21 -13.44
CA ALA A 29 -14.76 -1.25 -13.49
C ALA A 29 -15.49 -0.66 -12.26
N SER A 30 -14.83 -0.55 -11.11
CA SER A 30 -15.49 -0.23 -9.83
C SER A 30 -15.58 1.25 -9.46
N TRP A 31 -14.81 2.14 -10.11
CA TRP A 31 -14.78 3.58 -9.75
C TRP A 31 -15.73 4.45 -10.57
N GLY A 32 -16.18 4.00 -11.76
CA GLY A 32 -17.13 4.74 -12.61
C GLY A 32 -18.59 4.30 -12.46
N ALA A 33 -18.85 3.00 -12.33
CA ALA A 33 -20.20 2.43 -12.40
C ALA A 33 -21.14 2.89 -11.26
N ALA A 34 -20.59 3.16 -10.07
CA ALA A 34 -21.36 3.63 -8.93
C ALA A 34 -21.86 5.08 -9.08
N ARG A 35 -21.15 5.92 -9.87
CA ARG A 35 -21.52 7.33 -10.08
C ARG A 35 -22.31 7.58 -11.37
N LEU A 36 -22.22 6.69 -12.36
CA LEU A 36 -23.00 6.81 -13.61
C LEU A 36 -24.48 6.45 -13.45
N ARG A 37 -24.87 5.69 -12.41
CA ARG A 37 -26.28 5.43 -12.08
C ARG A 37 -26.96 6.60 -11.36
N ASP A 38 -26.16 7.45 -10.71
CA ASP A 38 -26.62 8.62 -9.95
C ASP A 38 -26.73 9.90 -10.81
N LEU A 39 -26.33 9.81 -12.09
CA LEU A 39 -26.29 10.94 -13.05
C LEU A 39 -27.38 10.86 -14.15
N GLN A 40 -28.33 9.92 -14.04
CA GLN A 40 -29.48 9.81 -14.95
C GLN A 40 -30.78 10.42 -14.39
N GLY A 41 -30.70 11.12 -13.24
CA GLY A 41 -31.84 11.74 -12.57
C GLY A 41 -31.65 13.23 -12.29
N THR A 42 -32.60 14.03 -12.78
CA THR A 42 -32.90 15.44 -12.42
C THR A 42 -31.84 16.52 -12.71
N THR A 43 -32.17 17.35 -13.71
CA THR A 43 -31.52 18.61 -14.06
C THR A 43 -32.03 19.76 -13.18
N THR A 44 -31.14 20.44 -12.44
CA THR A 44 -31.33 21.85 -12.01
C THR A 44 -29.96 22.54 -11.91
N ALA A 45 -29.87 23.84 -12.20
CA ALA A 45 -28.61 24.57 -12.36
C ALA A 45 -28.26 25.52 -11.19
N GLN A 46 -27.04 26.11 -11.26
CA GLN A 46 -26.56 27.35 -10.58
C GLN A 46 -26.02 27.23 -9.12
N PRO A 47 -25.03 28.05 -8.67
CA PRO A 47 -23.86 28.66 -9.34
C PRO A 47 -22.51 28.27 -8.66
N ALA A 48 -21.38 28.82 -9.15
CA ALA A 48 -20.04 28.68 -8.56
C ALA A 48 -19.76 29.70 -7.41
N PRO A 49 -18.94 29.36 -6.40
CA PRO A 49 -18.41 30.31 -5.41
C PRO A 49 -16.98 30.80 -5.72
N SER A 50 -16.74 32.08 -5.41
CA SER A 50 -15.49 32.83 -5.68
C SER A 50 -14.36 32.59 -4.66
N THR A 51 -13.13 32.90 -5.06
CA THR A 51 -11.94 32.96 -4.20
C THR A 51 -11.87 34.23 -3.34
N PRO A 52 -11.17 34.16 -2.18
CA PRO A 52 -10.49 35.32 -1.60
C PRO A 52 -8.97 35.09 -1.45
N THR A 53 -8.23 36.21 -1.44
CA THR A 53 -6.76 36.29 -1.50
C THR A 53 -6.06 36.47 -0.14
N SER A 54 -4.79 36.08 -0.05
CA SER A 54 -3.90 36.32 1.10
C SER A 54 -3.46 37.78 1.25
N PRO A 55 -2.98 38.18 2.44
CA PRO A 55 -1.93 39.19 2.58
C PRO A 55 -0.70 38.75 3.39
N THR A 56 0.37 39.48 3.13
CA THR A 56 1.81 39.30 3.35
C THR A 56 2.33 39.56 4.79
N THR A 57 3.43 38.89 5.18
CA THR A 57 4.49 39.36 6.14
C THR A 57 5.33 40.50 5.51
N PRO A 58 6.31 41.23 6.17
CA PRO A 58 7.28 40.76 7.19
C PRO A 58 7.76 41.80 8.27
N SER A 59 8.70 41.40 9.16
CA SER A 59 9.95 42.12 9.61
C SER A 59 10.35 41.71 11.06
N THR A 60 11.48 41.00 11.30
CA THR A 60 12.89 41.41 11.56
C THR A 60 13.22 41.89 12.99
N GLY A 61 14.18 41.24 13.68
CA GLY A 61 14.77 41.69 14.97
C GLY A 61 15.70 40.65 15.65
N SER A 62 16.78 41.10 16.32
CA SER A 62 17.93 40.27 16.82
C SER A 62 18.26 40.56 18.32
N THR A 63 19.29 40.06 19.04
CA THR A 63 20.61 39.46 18.72
C THR A 63 21.26 38.78 19.97
N THR A 64 22.09 37.72 19.81
CA THR A 64 23.18 37.26 20.76
C THR A 64 22.81 36.83 22.23
N SER A 65 23.56 36.05 23.05
CA SER A 65 24.89 35.37 22.97
C SER A 65 25.10 34.21 24.01
N ALA A 66 26.05 33.30 23.74
CA ALA A 66 26.97 32.52 24.63
C ALA A 66 26.53 31.59 25.82
N THR A 67 26.65 30.25 25.64
CA THR A 67 27.68 29.27 26.16
C THR A 67 28.35 29.45 27.55
N PRO A 68 28.91 28.41 28.28
CA PRO A 68 28.86 26.91 28.21
C PRO A 68 28.46 26.16 29.52
N GLY A 69 28.33 24.82 29.48
CA GLY A 69 28.38 23.96 30.68
C GLY A 69 28.36 22.43 30.43
N THR A 70 29.48 21.74 30.70
CA THR A 70 29.68 20.27 30.66
C THR A 70 30.66 19.93 31.80
N PRO A 71 30.43 18.97 32.71
CA PRO A 71 30.51 17.51 32.44
C PRO A 71 29.40 16.66 33.13
N THR A 72 29.20 15.38 32.83
CA THR A 72 29.93 14.25 33.47
C THR A 72 29.61 12.90 32.82
N VAL A 73 30.58 11.99 32.87
CA VAL A 73 30.57 10.61 32.35
C VAL A 73 29.88 9.63 33.30
N THR A 74 29.08 8.68 32.79
CA THR A 74 29.15 7.27 33.24
C THR A 74 28.44 6.31 32.28
N THR A 75 29.16 5.27 31.85
CA THR A 75 28.63 4.03 31.26
C THR A 75 28.52 2.99 32.39
N PRO A 76 27.54 2.08 32.34
CA PRO A 76 27.95 0.69 32.21
C PRO A 76 27.09 -0.10 31.21
N ALA A 77 27.72 -1.08 30.56
CA ALA A 77 27.04 -2.02 29.66
C ALA A 77 26.43 -3.19 30.45
N SER A 78 25.30 -3.71 29.97
CA SER A 78 24.82 -5.04 30.35
C SER A 78 24.02 -5.70 29.22
N THR A 79 24.66 -6.66 28.55
CA THR A 79 24.03 -7.67 27.70
C THR A 79 24.02 -8.97 28.51
N PRO A 80 22.85 -9.59 28.76
CA PRO A 80 22.60 -10.86 28.06
C PRO A 80 21.10 -11.17 27.81
N SER A 81 20.78 -11.83 26.69
CA SER A 81 19.74 -12.88 26.65
C SER A 81 19.80 -13.71 25.35
N SER A 82 19.34 -14.96 25.46
CA SER A 82 19.41 -16.02 24.44
C SER A 82 18.07 -16.16 23.67
N PRO A 83 17.79 -17.24 22.90
CA PRO A 83 17.24 -17.14 21.54
C PRO A 83 15.73 -16.86 21.48
N ALA A 84 15.29 -16.30 20.36
CA ALA A 84 13.91 -15.90 20.13
C ALA A 84 12.93 -17.09 20.11
N ALA A 85 12.05 -17.13 21.11
CA ALA A 85 10.74 -17.78 21.01
C ALA A 85 9.83 -16.98 20.05
N PRO A 86 8.80 -17.59 19.43
CA PRO A 86 7.89 -16.87 18.54
C PRO A 86 7.13 -15.79 19.32
N SER A 87 7.36 -14.52 18.98
CA SER A 87 6.76 -13.37 19.66
C SER A 87 5.24 -13.41 19.61
N PRO A 88 4.53 -13.12 20.72
CA PRO A 88 3.12 -12.82 20.69
C PRO A 88 2.83 -11.66 19.73
N VAL A 89 1.76 -11.78 18.94
CA VAL A 89 1.27 -10.66 18.12
C VAL A 89 0.70 -9.58 19.04
N GLU A 90 1.48 -8.54 19.31
CA GLU A 90 1.01 -7.38 20.07
C GLU A 90 -0.21 -6.75 19.38
N GLN A 91 -1.36 -6.85 20.04
CA GLN A 91 -2.65 -6.46 19.49
C GLN A 91 -2.81 -4.92 19.55
N GLY A 92 -2.12 -4.24 18.63
CA GLY A 92 -2.09 -2.79 18.48
C GLY A 92 -0.82 -2.28 17.80
N SER A 93 0.31 -2.95 18.02
CA SER A 93 1.61 -2.65 17.40
C SER A 93 1.73 -3.28 16.01
N MET A 94 2.57 -2.72 15.13
CA MET A 94 2.83 -3.23 13.78
C MET A 94 3.97 -4.25 13.80
N ASN A 95 3.84 -5.37 13.10
CA ASN A 95 4.92 -6.34 12.97
C ASN A 95 6.04 -5.81 12.03
N ALA A 96 7.22 -6.44 12.05
CA ALA A 96 8.38 -5.96 11.28
C ALA A 96 8.13 -5.85 9.76
N GLU A 97 7.33 -6.75 9.19
CA GLU A 97 6.97 -6.70 7.76
C GLU A 97 5.93 -5.62 7.43
N GLU A 98 5.00 -5.34 8.34
CA GLU A 98 4.06 -4.21 8.23
C GLU A 98 4.77 -2.86 8.38
N GLN A 99 5.75 -2.76 9.29
CA GLN A 99 6.60 -1.58 9.43
C GLN A 99 7.44 -1.34 8.17
N LEU A 100 8.03 -2.39 7.59
CA LEU A 100 8.72 -2.32 6.31
C LEU A 100 7.79 -1.89 5.18
N MET A 101 6.59 -2.48 5.10
CA MET A 101 5.58 -2.11 4.10
C MET A 101 5.16 -0.64 4.22
N LEU A 102 4.93 -0.13 5.44
CA LEU A 102 4.61 1.28 5.69
C LEU A 102 5.75 2.21 5.25
N LYS A 103 7.00 1.83 5.57
CA LYS A 103 8.20 2.57 5.16
C LYS A 103 8.26 2.68 3.63
N LEU A 104 8.14 1.57 2.91
CA LEU A 104 8.19 1.55 1.43
C LEU A 104 7.08 2.40 0.80
N ILE A 105 5.85 2.30 1.31
CA ILE A 105 4.71 3.13 0.88
C ILE A 105 5.03 4.62 1.06
N ASN A 106 5.54 5.03 2.23
CA ASN A 106 5.78 6.43 2.54
C ASN A 106 7.04 6.99 1.87
N GLU A 107 8.08 6.18 1.64
CA GLU A 107 9.21 6.54 0.77
C GLU A 107 8.75 6.81 -0.66
N GLU A 108 7.90 5.95 -1.21
CA GLU A 108 7.39 6.10 -2.58
C GLU A 108 6.44 7.28 -2.72
N ARG A 109 5.57 7.52 -1.73
CA ARG A 109 4.74 8.72 -1.66
C ARG A 109 5.60 9.99 -1.59
N SER A 110 6.66 10.00 -0.79
CA SER A 110 7.61 11.11 -0.68
C SER A 110 8.27 11.43 -2.03
N LYS A 111 8.74 10.43 -2.79
CA LYS A 111 9.28 10.61 -4.15
C LYS A 111 8.28 11.26 -5.11
N ASN A 112 6.99 11.06 -4.90
CA ASN A 112 5.89 11.62 -5.70
C ASN A 112 5.33 12.93 -5.11
N GLY A 113 6.00 13.54 -4.12
CA GLY A 113 5.55 14.80 -3.49
C GLY A 113 4.30 14.68 -2.62
N LEU A 114 3.91 13.45 -2.25
CA LEU A 114 2.69 13.17 -1.49
C LEU A 114 2.97 13.09 0.01
N LYS A 115 2.01 13.55 0.82
CA LYS A 115 2.05 13.39 2.28
C LYS A 115 2.12 11.90 2.66
N PRO A 116 2.91 11.51 3.67
CA PRO A 116 2.92 10.13 4.17
C PRO A 116 1.55 9.75 4.73
N LEU A 117 1.21 8.46 4.64
CA LEU A 117 0.03 7.89 5.27
C LEU A 117 0.32 7.58 6.74
N ALA A 118 -0.61 7.95 7.62
CA ALA A 118 -0.56 7.58 9.03
C ALA A 118 -1.06 6.14 9.22
N PRO A 119 -0.34 5.26 9.94
CA PRO A 119 -0.86 3.95 10.28
C PRO A 119 -2.01 4.08 11.30
N MET A 120 -3.06 3.29 11.13
CA MET A 120 -4.19 3.26 12.08
C MET A 120 -4.34 1.86 12.69
N ALA A 121 -4.18 1.74 14.01
CA ALA A 121 -4.15 0.45 14.71
C ALA A 121 -5.39 -0.44 14.45
N LYS A 122 -6.60 0.13 14.53
CA LYS A 122 -7.84 -0.60 14.19
C LYS A 122 -7.87 -1.06 12.72
N LEU A 123 -7.33 -0.26 11.80
CA LEU A 123 -7.31 -0.59 10.37
C LEU A 123 -6.24 -1.66 10.07
N ASN A 124 -5.12 -1.69 10.80
CA ASN A 124 -4.16 -2.79 10.79
C ASN A 124 -4.82 -4.11 11.23
N GLU A 125 -5.60 -4.09 12.32
CA GLU A 125 -6.32 -5.27 12.81
C GLU A 125 -7.28 -5.84 11.74
N LEU A 126 -8.07 -4.99 11.10
CA LEU A 126 -8.95 -5.40 9.99
C LEU A 126 -8.17 -5.96 8.80
N ALA A 127 -7.07 -5.32 8.40
CA ALA A 127 -6.23 -5.79 7.31
C ALA A 127 -5.61 -7.18 7.63
N ARG A 128 -5.21 -7.42 8.89
CA ARG A 128 -4.76 -8.76 9.34
C ARG A 128 -5.90 -9.77 9.31
N LEU A 129 -7.09 -9.43 9.80
CA LEU A 129 -8.26 -10.31 9.75
C LEU A 129 -8.61 -10.69 8.30
N LYS A 130 -8.54 -9.74 7.37
CA LYS A 130 -8.70 -9.97 5.92
C LYS A 130 -7.65 -10.93 5.37
N SER A 131 -6.36 -10.71 5.65
CA SER A 131 -5.28 -11.61 5.22
C SER A 131 -5.40 -13.02 5.83
N ILE A 132 -5.76 -13.13 7.11
CA ILE A 132 -6.03 -14.41 7.79
C ILE A 132 -7.23 -15.14 7.15
N ASP A 133 -8.29 -14.42 6.81
CA ASP A 133 -9.49 -14.98 6.17
C ASP A 133 -9.20 -15.49 4.75
N ILE A 134 -8.42 -14.73 3.95
CA ILE A 134 -7.89 -15.14 2.64
C ILE A 134 -7.16 -16.48 2.73
N ILE A 135 -6.32 -16.67 3.75
CA ILE A 135 -5.59 -17.92 4.00
C ILE A 135 -6.55 -19.03 4.44
N LYS A 136 -7.30 -18.81 5.55
CA LYS A 136 -8.13 -19.85 6.19
C LYS A 136 -9.27 -20.36 5.30
N LYS A 137 -9.82 -19.51 4.43
CA LYS A 137 -10.90 -19.87 3.49
C LYS A 137 -10.41 -20.09 2.06
N ASN A 138 -9.09 -20.18 1.84
CA ASN A 138 -8.44 -20.49 0.57
C ASN A 138 -9.03 -19.74 -0.64
N TYR A 139 -9.10 -18.41 -0.55
CA TYR A 139 -9.53 -17.56 -1.66
C TYR A 139 -8.48 -16.48 -1.96
N PHE A 140 -8.76 -15.60 -2.93
CA PHE A 140 -8.02 -14.36 -3.13
C PHE A 140 -8.91 -13.37 -3.89
N SER A 141 -9.65 -12.54 -3.16
CA SER A 141 -10.63 -11.59 -3.70
C SER A 141 -10.85 -10.42 -2.74
N HIS A 142 -11.26 -9.27 -3.26
CA HIS A 142 -11.67 -8.12 -2.47
C HIS A 142 -12.90 -8.41 -1.59
N THR A 143 -13.82 -9.27 -2.05
CA THR A 143 -14.97 -9.71 -1.25
C THR A 143 -14.58 -10.90 -0.36
N SER A 144 -14.76 -10.74 0.95
CA SER A 144 -14.62 -11.82 1.93
C SER A 144 -15.92 -12.62 2.06
N PRO A 145 -15.87 -13.96 2.06
CA PRO A 145 -16.99 -14.84 2.41
C PRO A 145 -17.27 -14.90 3.93
N THR A 146 -16.60 -14.07 4.75
CA THR A 146 -16.84 -13.90 6.19
C THR A 146 -17.35 -12.50 6.49
N TYR A 147 -16.72 -11.47 5.90
CA TYR A 147 -16.90 -10.07 6.27
C TYR A 147 -17.53 -9.21 5.15
N GLY A 148 -17.82 -9.78 3.98
CA GLY A 148 -18.34 -9.05 2.83
C GLY A 148 -17.25 -8.19 2.16
N SER A 149 -17.63 -7.02 1.63
CA SER A 149 -16.68 -6.09 1.01
C SER A 149 -15.76 -5.44 2.05
N PHE A 150 -14.55 -5.05 1.64
CA PHE A 150 -13.62 -4.32 2.50
C PHE A 150 -14.22 -3.02 3.06
N ALA A 151 -15.04 -2.30 2.26
CA ALA A 151 -15.78 -1.13 2.72
C ALA A 151 -16.77 -1.44 3.85
N LYS A 152 -17.47 -2.59 3.77
CA LYS A 152 -18.35 -3.06 4.85
C LYS A 152 -17.55 -3.45 6.10
N MET A 153 -16.45 -4.18 5.95
CA MET A 153 -15.55 -4.53 7.06
C MET A 153 -15.08 -3.29 7.84
N VAL A 154 -14.63 -2.24 7.14
CA VAL A 154 -14.19 -0.98 7.76
C VAL A 154 -15.35 -0.23 8.43
N TYR A 155 -16.52 -0.18 7.79
CA TYR A 155 -17.71 0.48 8.32
C TYR A 155 -18.27 -0.21 9.58
N ASP A 156 -18.39 -1.54 9.56
CA ASP A 156 -18.92 -2.36 10.66
C ASP A 156 -18.01 -2.30 11.91
N ALA A 157 -16.70 -2.10 11.72
CA ALA A 157 -15.73 -1.86 12.78
C ALA A 157 -15.82 -0.45 13.42
N GLY A 158 -16.80 0.35 13.00
CA GLY A 158 -17.02 1.72 13.48
C GLY A 158 -16.05 2.76 12.93
N ILE A 159 -15.22 2.42 11.94
CA ILE A 159 -14.30 3.36 11.30
C ILE A 159 -15.09 4.16 10.25
N ARG A 160 -15.16 5.47 10.43
CA ARG A 160 -15.78 6.39 9.46
C ARG A 160 -14.72 6.89 8.46
N PHE A 161 -15.14 6.98 7.19
CA PHE A 161 -14.31 7.39 6.07
C PHE A 161 -15.18 8.06 5.00
N ARG A 162 -14.57 8.96 4.21
CA ARG A 162 -15.17 9.59 3.01
C ARG A 162 -14.89 8.76 1.75
N SER A 163 -13.80 8.02 1.74
CA SER A 163 -13.41 7.07 0.70
C SER A 163 -12.54 5.97 1.31
N VAL A 164 -12.59 4.77 0.74
CA VAL A 164 -11.82 3.60 1.17
C VAL A 164 -11.29 2.85 -0.04
N GLY A 165 -10.07 2.32 0.04
CA GLY A 165 -9.46 1.48 -0.99
C GLY A 165 -8.82 0.23 -0.39
N GLU A 166 -8.66 -0.81 -1.21
CA GLU A 166 -7.95 -2.04 -0.81
C GLU A 166 -6.94 -2.45 -1.90
N ASN A 167 -5.75 -2.86 -1.46
CA ASN A 167 -4.80 -3.61 -2.28
C ASN A 167 -4.57 -4.99 -1.65
N LEU A 168 -4.47 -6.02 -2.49
CA LEU A 168 -4.18 -7.40 -2.07
C LEU A 168 -2.95 -7.95 -2.82
N ALA A 169 -2.09 -8.69 -2.12
CA ALA A 169 -1.01 -9.45 -2.75
C ALA A 169 -0.78 -10.82 -2.07
N LYS A 170 -0.37 -11.82 -2.84
CA LYS A 170 0.37 -12.98 -2.35
C LYS A 170 1.80 -12.86 -2.85
N ALA A 171 2.79 -12.96 -1.96
CA ALA A 171 4.19 -12.73 -2.30
C ALA A 171 5.13 -13.57 -1.42
N ARG A 172 6.44 -13.41 -1.63
CA ARG A 172 7.48 -14.12 -0.86
C ARG A 172 7.73 -13.48 0.51
N ASN A 173 7.57 -12.17 0.59
CA ASN A 173 7.75 -11.30 1.75
C ASN A 173 7.16 -9.90 1.44
N ALA A 174 7.12 -9.00 2.41
CA ALA A 174 6.62 -7.64 2.27
C ALA A 174 7.30 -6.83 1.14
N GLN A 175 8.63 -6.92 0.99
CA GLN A 175 9.37 -6.22 -0.08
C GLN A 175 8.87 -6.66 -1.47
N HIS A 176 8.71 -7.97 -1.67
CA HIS A 176 8.22 -8.52 -2.94
C HIS A 176 6.75 -8.14 -3.17
N ALA A 177 5.90 -8.16 -2.14
CA ALA A 177 4.51 -7.70 -2.23
C ALA A 177 4.45 -6.22 -2.66
N PHE A 178 5.26 -5.35 -2.06
CA PHE A 178 5.31 -3.93 -2.42
C PHE A 178 5.68 -3.74 -3.90
N SER A 179 6.70 -4.43 -4.41
CA SER A 179 7.05 -4.37 -5.83
C SER A 179 5.95 -4.84 -6.77
N LEU A 180 5.22 -5.91 -6.42
CA LEU A 180 4.08 -6.41 -7.21
C LEU A 180 2.90 -5.43 -7.21
N LEU A 181 2.60 -4.84 -6.06
CA LEU A 181 1.55 -3.82 -5.93
C LEU A 181 1.93 -2.55 -6.70
N MET A 182 3.17 -2.10 -6.60
CA MET A 182 3.67 -0.96 -7.37
C MET A 182 3.73 -1.24 -8.88
N ALA A 183 3.90 -2.48 -9.34
CA ALA A 183 3.87 -2.79 -10.76
C ALA A 183 2.46 -2.63 -11.38
N SER A 184 1.40 -2.98 -10.63
CA SER A 184 0.00 -2.87 -11.07
C SER A 184 -0.49 -1.42 -11.07
N SER A 185 -1.12 -0.96 -12.16
CA SER A 185 -1.65 0.41 -12.26
C SER A 185 -2.73 0.71 -11.22
N GLY A 186 -3.69 -0.20 -11.03
CA GLY A 186 -4.76 -0.03 -10.04
C GLY A 186 -4.26 -0.02 -8.60
N HIS A 187 -3.33 -0.91 -8.25
CA HIS A 187 -2.77 -0.95 -6.90
C HIS A 187 -1.85 0.23 -6.60
N ARG A 188 -1.03 0.65 -7.58
CA ARG A 188 -0.22 1.88 -7.53
C ARG A 188 -1.12 3.12 -7.33
N ALA A 189 -2.26 3.18 -8.03
CA ALA A 189 -3.20 4.30 -7.91
C ALA A 189 -3.76 4.46 -6.49
N ASN A 190 -3.99 3.36 -5.75
CA ASN A 190 -4.34 3.44 -4.33
C ASN A 190 -3.16 3.96 -3.48
N ILE A 191 -1.96 3.41 -3.64
CA ILE A 191 -0.75 3.81 -2.88
C ILE A 191 -0.44 5.31 -3.07
N LEU A 192 -0.58 5.81 -4.30
CA LEU A 192 -0.29 7.19 -4.68
C LEU A 192 -1.53 8.11 -4.70
N ASN A 193 -2.67 7.70 -4.14
CA ASN A 193 -3.84 8.58 -4.06
C ASN A 193 -3.56 9.73 -3.06
N PRO A 194 -3.62 11.01 -3.47
CA PRO A 194 -3.37 12.14 -2.58
C PRO A 194 -4.45 12.32 -1.51
N ASN A 195 -5.65 11.77 -1.71
CA ASN A 195 -6.78 11.93 -0.80
C ASN A 195 -6.76 10.95 0.39
N PHE A 196 -6.04 9.83 0.28
CA PHE A 196 -5.90 8.91 1.41
C PHE A 196 -4.96 9.53 2.46
N THR A 197 -5.38 9.45 3.72
CA THR A 197 -4.69 10.03 4.88
C THR A 197 -4.16 8.94 5.83
N HIS A 198 -4.85 7.80 5.89
CA HIS A 198 -4.45 6.68 6.75
C HIS A 198 -4.38 5.36 6.00
N VAL A 199 -3.60 4.44 6.55
CA VAL A 199 -3.46 3.06 6.06
C VAL A 199 -3.53 2.04 7.21
N GLY A 200 -4.13 0.89 6.93
CA GLY A 200 -4.04 -0.32 7.71
C GLY A 200 -3.31 -1.39 6.92
N LEU A 201 -2.32 -2.03 7.52
CA LEU A 201 -1.50 -3.06 6.89
C LEU A 201 -1.67 -4.37 7.65
N GLY A 202 -1.91 -5.45 6.90
CA GLY A 202 -1.98 -6.80 7.41
C GLY A 202 -1.10 -7.71 6.59
N VAL A 203 0.14 -7.91 7.05
CA VAL A 203 1.09 -8.85 6.44
C VAL A 203 1.11 -10.12 7.29
N VAL A 204 0.62 -11.22 6.72
CA VAL A 204 0.39 -12.48 7.42
C VAL A 204 1.10 -13.61 6.68
N PRO A 205 1.95 -14.40 7.35
CA PRO A 205 2.61 -15.55 6.73
C PRO A 205 1.62 -16.61 6.21
N ASP A 206 1.95 -17.18 5.06
CA ASP A 206 1.27 -18.30 4.42
C ASP A 206 2.34 -19.34 3.99
N LYS A 207 1.91 -20.55 3.62
CA LYS A 207 2.78 -21.69 3.26
C LYS A 207 3.87 -21.36 2.22
N TYR A 208 3.63 -20.36 1.37
CA TYR A 208 4.52 -19.97 0.27
C TYR A 208 5.11 -18.56 0.41
N GLY A 209 4.96 -17.91 1.58
CA GLY A 209 5.45 -16.56 1.83
C GLY A 209 4.47 -15.76 2.69
N VAL A 210 3.83 -14.74 2.11
CA VAL A 210 2.91 -13.83 2.80
C VAL A 210 1.66 -13.51 1.99
N VAL A 211 0.54 -13.32 2.70
CA VAL A 211 -0.64 -12.60 2.22
C VAL A 211 -0.61 -11.18 2.79
N VAL A 212 -0.74 -10.20 1.91
CA VAL A 212 -0.77 -8.78 2.25
C VAL A 212 -2.12 -8.20 1.91
N THR A 213 -2.72 -7.52 2.88
CA THR A 213 -3.83 -6.60 2.71
C THR A 213 -3.35 -5.19 3.07
N GLN A 214 -3.63 -4.21 2.21
CA GLN A 214 -3.51 -2.78 2.52
C GLN A 214 -4.91 -2.17 2.44
N LEU A 215 -5.41 -1.62 3.54
CA LEU A 215 -6.66 -0.85 3.58
C LEU A 215 -6.31 0.63 3.68
N PHE A 216 -6.82 1.44 2.76
CA PHE A 216 -6.60 2.89 2.73
C PHE A 216 -7.89 3.61 3.08
N ILE A 217 -7.84 4.69 3.86
CA ILE A 217 -8.98 5.56 4.09
C ILE A 217 -8.65 7.04 3.88
N MET A 218 -9.64 7.76 3.38
CA MET A 218 -9.76 9.21 3.49
C MET A 218 -10.67 9.50 4.69
N GLN A 219 -10.13 10.19 5.70
CA GLN A 219 -10.93 10.82 6.75
C GLN A 219 -11.23 12.27 6.37
#